data_AF-A0A4R1RUZ4-F1
#
_entry.id   AF-A0A4R1RUZ4-F1
#
_cell.length_a   1.000
_cell.length_b   1.000
_cell.length_c   1.000
_cell.angle_alpha   90.00
_cell.angle_beta   90.00
_cell.angle_gamma   90.00
#
_symmetry.space_group_name_H-M   'P 1'
#
loop_
_entity.id
_entity.type
_entity.pdbx_description
1 polymer ?
#
loop_
_entity_poly.entity_id
_entity_poly.type
_entity_poly.pdbx_seq_one_letter_code
_entity_poly.pdbx_strand_id
1 'polypeptide(L)'
;MGRPVNKAKMEQVGSPIIIGLDEIAAMFGRTRQTIANWRLTEGFPIARLPSGEWFTTMSLIEDWLLARNAVDPYCGAPKPLRDRTEQAKRLAQAVPDDEVLRILEEIDASV
;
A
#
# COMPACT_ATOMS: atom_id res chain seq x y z
N MET A 1 43.84 -13.46 -4.00
CA MET A 1 43.03 -13.77 -5.20
C MET A 1 41.80 -12.87 -5.21
N GLY A 2 41.92 -11.65 -5.74
CA GLY A 2 40.81 -10.70 -5.81
C GLY A 2 39.91 -11.01 -7.00
N ARG A 3 38.60 -11.18 -6.78
CA ARG A 3 37.64 -11.29 -7.88
C ARG A 3 37.58 -9.95 -8.63
N PRO A 4 37.68 -9.91 -9.97
CA PRO A 4 37.46 -8.69 -10.70
C PRO A 4 35.98 -8.30 -10.56
N VAL A 5 35.72 -7.16 -9.94
CA VAL A 5 34.40 -6.52 -9.95
C VAL A 5 34.18 -6.01 -11.37
N ASN A 6 33.36 -6.72 -12.15
CA ASN A 6 32.90 -6.24 -13.45
C ASN A 6 32.12 -4.93 -13.22
N LYS A 7 32.81 -3.80 -13.40
CA LYS A 7 32.18 -2.48 -13.52
C LYS A 7 31.55 -2.40 -14.90
N ALA A 8 30.40 -3.06 -15.08
CA ALA A 8 29.54 -2.77 -16.20
C ALA A 8 29.25 -1.27 -16.14
N LYS A 9 29.68 -0.55 -17.17
CA LYS A 9 29.45 0.87 -17.35
C LYS A 9 27.96 1.02 -17.66
N MET A 10 27.11 1.04 -16.63
CA MET A 10 25.70 1.39 -16.77
C MET A 10 25.65 2.81 -17.29
N GLU A 11 25.26 2.98 -18.55
CA GLU A 11 24.83 4.26 -19.09
C GLU A 11 23.74 4.78 -18.17
N GLN A 12 24.01 5.87 -17.45
CA GLN A 12 23.00 6.56 -16.65
C GLN A 12 22.05 7.29 -17.60
N VAL A 13 21.16 6.52 -18.24
CA VAL A 13 19.91 7.07 -18.76
C VAL A 13 19.11 7.42 -17.51
N GLY A 14 19.01 8.72 -17.21
CA GLY A 14 18.31 9.20 -16.02
C GLY A 14 16.93 8.56 -15.93
N SER A 15 16.65 7.86 -14.83
CA SER A 15 15.39 7.14 -14.66
C SER A 15 14.24 8.12 -14.75
N PRO A 16 13.17 7.80 -15.51
CA PRO A 16 12.05 8.71 -15.66
C PRO A 16 11.45 9.05 -14.28
N ILE A 17 11.28 10.34 -14.05
CA ILE A 17 10.64 10.90 -12.85
C ILE A 17 9.13 10.84 -13.09
N ILE A 18 8.40 10.27 -12.13
CA ILE A 18 6.95 10.16 -12.16
C ILE A 18 6.41 11.11 -11.10
N ILE A 19 5.47 11.98 -11.47
CA ILE A 19 4.96 13.04 -10.61
C ILE A 19 3.47 12.85 -10.39
N GLY A 20 3.06 12.97 -9.13
CA GLY A 20 1.69 12.83 -8.70
C GLY A 20 1.34 11.39 -8.33
N LEU A 21 0.49 11.26 -7.31
CA LEU A 21 0.00 9.96 -6.88
C LEU A 21 -0.93 9.32 -7.91
N ASP A 22 -1.57 10.12 -8.76
CA ASP A 22 -2.51 9.63 -9.77
C ASP A 22 -1.79 8.93 -10.93
N GLU A 23 -0.65 9.46 -11.40
CA GLU A 23 0.20 8.78 -12.39
C GLU A 23 0.76 7.46 -11.83
N ILE A 24 1.29 7.51 -10.61
CA ILE A 24 1.79 6.33 -9.92
C ILE A 24 0.67 5.29 -9.77
N ALA A 25 -0.53 5.71 -9.36
CA ALA A 25 -1.67 4.82 -9.20
C ALA A 25 -2.11 4.16 -10.51
N ALA A 26 -2.08 4.90 -11.62
CA ALA A 26 -2.37 4.37 -12.95
C ALA A 26 -1.38 3.26 -13.34
N MET A 27 -0.08 3.43 -13.05
CA MET A 27 0.94 2.41 -13.34
C MET A 27 0.68 1.08 -12.63
N PHE A 28 0.14 1.12 -11.40
CA PHE A 28 -0.16 -0.08 -10.63
C PHE A 28 -1.59 -0.61 -10.82
N GLY A 29 -2.45 0.08 -11.56
CA GLY A 29 -3.88 -0.24 -11.63
C GLY A 29 -4.55 -0.19 -10.25
N ARG A 30 -4.18 0.81 -9.44
CA ARG A 30 -4.67 1.02 -8.07
C ARG A 30 -5.28 2.40 -7.91
N THR A 31 -5.89 2.65 -6.76
CA THR A 31 -6.39 3.98 -6.40
C THR A 31 -5.28 4.84 -5.82
N ARG A 32 -5.38 6.16 -6.00
CA ARG A 32 -4.52 7.16 -5.36
C ARG A 32 -4.38 6.93 -3.85
N GLN A 33 -5.47 6.60 -3.18
CA GLN A 33 -5.49 6.34 -1.73
C GLN A 33 -4.69 5.09 -1.36
N THR A 34 -4.70 4.06 -2.22
CA THR A 34 -3.89 2.85 -2.03
C THR A 34 -2.39 3.17 -2.07
N ILE A 35 -1.95 3.92 -3.08
CA ILE A 35 -0.54 4.36 -3.19
C ILE A 35 -0.15 5.26 -2.02
N ALA A 36 -1.01 6.21 -1.65
CA ALA A 36 -0.79 7.06 -0.49
C ALA A 36 -0.64 6.26 0.81
N ASN A 37 -1.35 5.13 0.92
CA ASN A 37 -1.25 4.25 2.08
C ASN A 37 0.02 3.38 2.07
N TRP A 38 0.52 2.98 0.90
CA TRP A 38 1.74 2.17 0.79
C TRP A 38 2.97 2.88 1.35
N ARG A 39 3.03 4.21 1.30
CA ARG A 39 4.12 4.97 1.96
C ARG A 39 4.17 4.74 3.48
N LEU A 40 3.01 4.55 4.11
CA LEU A 40 2.88 4.41 5.56
C LEU A 40 3.02 2.95 6.01
N THR A 41 2.54 2.02 5.18
CA THR A 41 2.36 0.62 5.56
C THR A 41 3.37 -0.32 4.91
N GLU A 42 3.93 0.05 3.77
CA GLU A 42 4.73 -0.84 2.91
C GLU A 42 6.07 -0.20 2.50
N GLY A 43 6.42 0.95 3.06
CA GLY A 43 7.69 1.64 2.80
C GLY A 43 7.87 2.06 1.33
N PHE A 44 6.78 2.38 0.63
CA PHE A 44 6.83 2.74 -0.79
C PHE A 44 7.68 4.00 -1.02
N PRO A 45 8.64 4.00 -1.96
CA PRO A 45 9.61 5.06 -2.13
C PRO A 45 9.01 6.25 -2.88
N ILE A 46 8.37 7.16 -2.14
CA ILE A 46 7.88 8.44 -2.65
C ILE A 46 8.36 9.58 -1.77
N ALA A 47 8.62 10.72 -2.38
CA ALA A 47 8.99 11.94 -1.68
C ALA A 47 8.01 13.07 -2.02
N ARG A 48 7.89 14.05 -1.12
CA ARG A 48 7.03 15.21 -1.30
C ARG A 48 7.87 16.40 -1.79
N LEU A 49 7.44 17.02 -2.87
CA LEU A 49 8.04 18.24 -3.41
C LEU A 49 7.58 19.47 -2.62
N PRO A 50 8.33 20.59 -2.67
CA PRO A 50 7.89 21.87 -2.12
C PRO A 50 6.57 22.37 -2.72
N SER A 51 6.24 21.97 -3.96
CA SER A 51 4.95 22.24 -4.60
C SER A 51 3.77 21.53 -3.91
N GLY A 52 4.06 20.55 -3.04
CA GLY A 52 3.07 19.72 -2.35
C GLY A 52 2.77 18.41 -3.08
N GLU A 53 3.27 18.25 -4.30
CA GLU A 53 3.13 17.03 -5.11
C GLU A 53 4.01 15.89 -4.59
N TRP A 54 3.63 14.66 -4.93
CA TRP A 54 4.44 13.48 -4.66
C TRP A 54 5.22 13.11 -5.90
N PHE A 55 6.44 12.61 -5.74
CA PHE A 55 7.19 12.09 -6.87
C PHE A 55 7.96 10.84 -6.49
N THR A 56 8.31 10.09 -7.51
CA THR A 56 9.22 8.94 -7.43
C THR A 56 9.96 8.79 -8.76
N THR A 57 10.87 7.82 -8.84
CA THR A 57 11.55 7.45 -10.07
C THR A 57 11.29 5.99 -10.39
N MET A 58 11.32 5.66 -11.69
CA MET A 58 11.08 4.28 -12.10
C MET A 58 12.07 3.30 -11.46
N SER A 59 13.34 3.66 -11.29
CA SER A 59 14.32 2.78 -10.63
C SER A 59 14.02 2.54 -9.16
N LEU A 60 13.52 3.53 -8.42
CA LEU A 60 13.10 3.31 -7.03
C LEU A 60 11.88 2.38 -6.95
N ILE A 61 10.94 2.51 -7.91
CA ILE A 61 9.81 1.59 -8.02
C ILE A 61 10.31 0.17 -8.30
N GLU A 62 11.22 0.00 -9.26
CA GLU A 62 11.79 -1.30 -9.64
C GLU A 62 12.51 -1.96 -8.46
N ASP A 63 13.38 -1.21 -7.78
CA ASP A 63 14.10 -1.69 -6.60
C ASP A 63 13.14 -2.12 -5.48
N TRP A 64 12.08 -1.32 -5.24
CA TRP A 64 11.08 -1.67 -4.24
C TRP A 64 10.28 -2.90 -4.64
N LEU A 65 9.92 -3.06 -5.91
CA LEU A 65 9.26 -4.27 -6.41
C LEU A 65 10.15 -5.51 -6.27
N LEU A 66 11.43 -5.40 -6.60
CA LEU A 66 12.41 -6.47 -6.44
C LEU A 66 12.55 -6.88 -4.98
N ALA A 67 12.75 -5.92 -4.08
CA ALA A 67 12.85 -6.16 -2.64
C ALA A 67 11.57 -6.78 -2.09
N ARG A 68 10.41 -6.29 -2.53
CA ARG A 68 9.11 -6.77 -2.06
C ARG A 68 8.80 -8.18 -2.54
N ASN A 69 9.13 -8.52 -3.80
CA ASN A 69 8.98 -9.88 -4.34
C ASN A 69 9.94 -10.88 -3.67
N ALA A 70 11.11 -10.42 -3.21
CA ALA A 70 12.06 -11.26 -2.48
C ALA A 70 11.56 -11.65 -1.08
N VAL A 71 10.76 -10.78 -0.44
CA VAL A 71 10.19 -11.00 0.89
C VAL A 71 8.81 -11.68 0.82
N ASP A 72 8.00 -11.32 -0.16
CA ASP A 72 6.66 -11.87 -0.39
C ASP A 72 6.49 -12.25 -1.87
N PRO A 73 6.60 -13.56 -2.22
CA PRO A 73 6.39 -14.04 -3.58
C PRO A 73 5.00 -13.75 -4.15
N TYR A 74 4.03 -13.42 -3.30
CA TYR A 74 2.65 -13.14 -3.67
C TYR A 74 2.35 -11.63 -3.81
N CYS A 75 3.37 -10.76 -3.76
CA CYS A 75 3.22 -9.32 -3.91
C CYS A 75 2.47 -8.89 -5.20
N GLY A 76 2.57 -9.68 -6.27
CA GLY A 76 1.83 -9.46 -7.53
C GLY A 76 0.44 -10.10 -7.57
N ALA A 77 0.12 -11.00 -6.62
CA ALA A 77 -1.21 -11.56 -6.52
C ALA A 77 -2.17 -10.47 -6.01
N PRO A 78 -3.40 -10.36 -6.55
CA PRO A 78 -4.41 -9.56 -5.88
C PRO A 78 -4.49 -10.06 -4.44
N LYS A 79 -4.16 -9.20 -3.46
CA LYS A 79 -4.48 -9.50 -2.06
C LYS A 79 -5.93 -9.95 -2.08
N PRO A 80 -6.27 -11.15 -1.57
CA PRO A 80 -7.65 -11.55 -1.50
C PRO A 80 -8.35 -10.38 -0.83
N LEU A 81 -9.37 -9.82 -1.51
CA LEU A 81 -10.22 -8.80 -0.91
C LEU A 81 -10.56 -9.37 0.45
N ARG A 82 -9.98 -8.80 1.52
CA ARG A 82 -10.39 -9.18 2.88
C ARG A 82 -11.87 -8.91 2.84
N ASP A 83 -12.63 -10.00 2.82
CA ASP A 83 -14.04 -9.93 2.55
C ASP A 83 -14.59 -9.12 3.71
N ARG A 84 -14.86 -7.84 3.46
CA ARG A 84 -15.29 -6.90 4.51
C ARG A 84 -16.54 -7.46 5.18
N THR A 85 -17.29 -8.27 4.44
CA THR A 85 -18.41 -9.10 4.87
C THR A 85 -18.00 -10.14 5.92
N GLU A 86 -16.89 -10.88 5.75
CA GLU A 86 -16.41 -11.85 6.75
C GLU A 86 -15.85 -11.15 8.00
N GLN A 87 -15.15 -10.03 7.82
CA GLN A 87 -14.68 -9.25 8.97
C GLN A 87 -15.85 -8.61 9.74
N ALA A 88 -16.85 -8.09 9.03
CA ALA A 88 -18.07 -7.57 9.63
C ALA A 88 -18.90 -8.66 10.31
N LYS A 89 -19.01 -9.85 9.71
CA LYS A 89 -19.67 -11.02 10.35
C LYS A 89 -18.95 -11.45 11.62
N ARG A 90 -17.62 -11.48 11.64
CA ARG A 90 -16.85 -11.80 12.85
C ARG A 90 -17.06 -10.76 13.95
N LEU A 91 -17.10 -9.47 13.60
CA LEU A 91 -17.39 -8.41 14.57
C LEU A 91 -18.84 -8.50 15.08
N ALA A 92 -19.79 -8.79 14.19
CA ALA A 92 -21.19 -8.98 14.57
C ALA A 92 -21.42 -10.23 15.45
N GLN A 93 -20.65 -11.31 15.24
CA GLN A 93 -20.67 -12.50 16.09
C GLN A 93 -19.91 -12.33 17.41
N ALA A 94 -19.08 -11.30 17.54
CA ALA A 94 -18.27 -11.05 18.73
C ALA A 94 -18.99 -10.18 19.77
N VAL A 95 -20.12 -9.56 19.42
CA VAL A 95 -20.96 -8.83 20.37
C VAL A 95 -22.03 -9.81 20.86
N PRO A 96 -22.03 -10.17 22.16
CA PRO A 96 -23.05 -11.06 22.69
C PRO A 96 -24.40 -10.33 22.75
N ASP A 97 -25.49 -11.09 22.54
CA ASP A 97 -26.84 -10.55 22.36
C ASP A 97 -27.32 -9.68 23.55
N ASP A 98 -26.78 -9.91 24.74
CA ASP A 98 -27.10 -9.13 25.95
C ASP A 98 -26.53 -7.70 25.92
N GLU A 99 -25.40 -7.48 25.24
CA GLU A 99 -24.81 -6.16 25.08
C GLU A 99 -25.59 -5.34 24.04
N VAL A 100 -26.08 -5.99 22.99
CA VAL A 100 -26.94 -5.34 21.97
C VAL A 100 -28.27 -4.89 22.57
N LEU A 101 -28.89 -5.73 23.41
CA LEU A 101 -30.15 -5.39 24.08
C LEU A 101 -30.00 -4.18 25.01
N ARG A 102 -28.89 -4.09 25.75
CA ARG A 102 -28.62 -2.93 26.63
C ARG A 102 -28.45 -1.63 25.85
N ILE A 103 -27.75 -1.67 24.71
CA ILE A 103 -27.56 -0.48 23.86
C ILE A 103 -28.89 -0.02 23.27
N LEU A 104 -29.75 -0.95 22.85
CA LEU A 104 -31.08 -0.62 22.33
C LEU A 104 -31.98 -0.03 23.41
N GLU A 105 -31.94 -0.57 24.64
CA GLU A 105 -32.67 0.00 25.79
C GLU A 105 -32.18 1.40 26.18
N GLU A 106 -30.88 1.68 26.11
CA GLU A 106 -30.33 3.03 26.35
C GLU A 106 -30.79 4.05 25.30
N ILE A 107 -30.92 3.64 24.04
CA ILE A 107 -31.37 4.51 22.95
C ILE A 107 -32.87 4.82 23.10
N ASP A 108 -33.70 3.81 23.38
CA ASP A 108 -35.14 4.01 23.59
C ASP A 108 -35.44 4.80 24.88
N ALA A 109 -34.59 4.71 25.91
CA ALA A 109 -34.70 5.52 27.12
C ALA A 109 -34.24 6.98 26.94
N SER A 110 -33.57 7.29 25.82
CA SER A 110 -33.06 8.63 25.50
C SER A 110 -33.96 9.43 24.52
N VAL A 111 -35.13 8.88 24.15
CA VAL A 111 -36.17 9.52 23.32
C VAL A 111 -37.36 9.93 24.18
#